data_AF-A0A2G9T6V7-F1
#
_entry.id   AF-A0A2G9T6V7-F1
#
_cell.length_a   1.000
_cell.length_b   1.000
_cell.length_c   1.000
_cell.angle_alpha   90.00
_cell.angle_beta   90.00
_cell.angle_gamma   90.00
#
_symmetry.space_group_name_H-M   'P 1'
#
loop_
_entity.id
_entity.type
_entity.pdbx_description
1 polymer ?
#
loop_
_entity_poly.entity_id
_entity_poly.type
_entity_poly.pdbx_seq_one_letter_code
_entity_poly.pdbx_strand_id
1 'polypeptide(L)'
;MSNVHKDSRKDFRYFSSMITQYQLRTIICYEWRQRKAASAAADIINKTFGEGTVHRSAVSNWYKRFAAGDTSLGDNERSGRPRTTDDDELLRA
;
A
#
# COMPACT_ATOMS: atom_id res chain seq x y z
N MET A 1 5.31 -6.29 -35.54
CA MET A 1 6.37 -6.70 -34.59
C MET A 1 6.64 -5.50 -33.69
N SER A 2 5.91 -5.37 -32.57
CA SER A 2 6.37 -5.67 -31.18
C SER A 2 7.67 -4.91 -30.85
N ASN A 3 7.75 -4.01 -29.86
CA ASN A 3 7.19 -4.05 -28.51
C ASN A 3 7.14 -2.62 -27.93
N VAL A 4 5.95 -2.12 -27.57
CA VAL A 4 5.86 -1.06 -26.55
C VAL A 4 5.71 -1.77 -25.22
N HIS A 5 6.81 -1.86 -24.48
CA HIS A 5 6.78 -2.28 -23.09
C HIS A 5 6.06 -1.17 -22.30
N LYS A 6 4.72 -1.24 -22.23
CA LYS A 6 3.94 -0.42 -21.29
C LYS A 6 4.34 -0.88 -19.89
N ASP A 7 5.26 -0.17 -19.25
CA ASP A 7 5.55 -0.32 -17.83
C ASP A 7 4.33 0.18 -17.04
N SER A 8 3.37 -0.73 -16.84
CA SER A 8 2.09 -0.52 -16.15
C SER A 8 2.23 -0.13 -14.67
N ARG A 9 3.47 -0.01 -14.13
CA ARG A 9 3.72 0.43 -12.76
C ARG A 9 3.54 1.93 -12.53
N LYS A 10 3.49 2.73 -13.60
CA LYS A 10 3.36 4.20 -13.50
C LYS A 10 1.93 4.70 -13.70
N ASP A 11 1.12 4.02 -14.49
CA ASP A 11 -0.25 4.47 -14.82
C ASP A 11 -1.25 4.32 -13.66
N PHE A 12 -1.07 3.32 -12.79
CA PHE A 12 -1.90 3.17 -11.57
C PHE A 12 -1.74 4.32 -10.57
N ARG A 13 -0.66 5.09 -10.67
CA ARG A 13 -0.37 6.19 -9.75
C ARG A 13 -1.02 7.51 -10.18
N TYR A 14 -1.60 7.61 -11.38
CA TYR A 14 -2.29 8.82 -11.86
C TYR A 14 -3.80 8.80 -11.61
N PHE A 15 -4.44 7.63 -11.50
CA PHE A 15 -5.81 7.52 -10.94
C PHE A 15 -5.85 7.83 -9.41
N SER A 16 -4.67 7.92 -8.79
CA SER A 16 -4.41 8.32 -7.40
C SER A 16 -4.78 9.77 -7.05
N SER A 17 -5.35 10.56 -7.98
CA SER A 17 -5.65 11.99 -7.74
C SER A 17 -6.90 12.24 -6.88
N MET A 18 -7.72 11.22 -6.58
CA MET A 18 -8.99 11.40 -5.83
C MET A 18 -8.98 10.82 -4.40
N ILE A 19 -8.07 9.90 -4.07
CA ILE A 19 -7.96 9.31 -2.73
C ILE A 19 -6.49 9.09 -2.35
N THR A 20 -6.10 9.59 -1.18
CA THR A 20 -4.77 9.39 -0.61
C THR A 20 -4.62 7.97 -0.05
N GLN A 21 -3.38 7.50 0.09
CA GLN A 21 -3.10 6.21 0.72
C GLN A 21 -3.61 6.13 2.17
N TYR A 22 -3.53 7.25 2.90
CA TYR A 22 -4.06 7.34 4.26
C TYR A 22 -5.57 7.13 4.27
N GLN A 23 -6.32 7.85 3.42
CA GLN A 23 -7.77 7.71 3.30
C GLN A 23 -8.17 6.28 2.88
N LEU A 24 -7.45 5.69 1.93
CA LEU A 24 -7.71 4.31 1.51
C LEU A 24 -7.58 3.33 2.69
N ARG A 25 -6.53 3.47 3.51
CA ARG A 25 -6.31 2.63 4.69
C ARG A 25 -7.37 2.86 5.77
N THR A 26 -7.80 4.10 5.95
CA THR A 26 -8.92 4.44 6.84
C THR A 26 -10.19 3.70 6.42
N ILE A 27 -10.50 3.67 5.12
CA ILE A 27 -11.67 2.95 4.59
C ILE A 27 -11.52 1.44 4.79
N ILE A 28 -10.33 0.87 4.52
CA ILE A 28 -10.06 -0.55 4.76
C ILE A 28 -10.24 -0.89 6.25
N CYS A 29 -9.77 -0.02 7.16
CA CYS A 29 -9.95 -0.18 8.61
C CYS A 29 -11.43 -0.13 9.01
N TYR A 30 -12.19 0.79 8.44
CA TYR A 30 -13.63 0.88 8.64
C TYR A 30 -14.34 -0.42 8.22
N GLU A 31 -14.04 -0.94 7.03
CA GLU A 31 -14.66 -2.19 6.55
C GLU A 31 -14.27 -3.42 7.38
N TRP A 32 -13.03 -3.45 7.88
CA TRP A 32 -12.58 -4.47 8.82
C TRP A 32 -13.37 -4.42 10.15
N ARG A 33 -13.60 -3.21 10.69
CA ARG A 33 -14.42 -3.02 11.91
C ARG A 33 -15.87 -3.44 11.70
N GLN A 34 -16.40 -3.31 10.48
CA GLN A 34 -17.71 -3.85 10.10
C GLN A 34 -17.74 -5.37 9.94
N ARG A 35 -16.62 -6.08 10.18
CA ARG A 35 -16.47 -7.53 10.03
C ARG A 35 -16.79 -8.05 8.62
N LYS A 36 -16.72 -7.20 7.59
CA LYS A 36 -16.88 -7.62 6.21
C LYS A 36 -15.68 -8.43 5.76
N ALA A 37 -15.88 -9.46 4.94
CA ALA A 37 -14.78 -10.21 4.34
C ALA A 37 -13.86 -9.30 3.49
N ALA A 38 -12.56 -9.58 3.48
CA ALA A 38 -11.58 -8.78 2.75
C ALA A 38 -11.84 -8.73 1.22
N SER A 39 -12.37 -9.81 0.64
CA SER A 39 -12.78 -9.83 -0.77
C SER A 39 -13.93 -8.86 -1.03
N ALA A 40 -14.97 -8.90 -0.19
CA ALA A 40 -16.11 -8.00 -0.28
C ALA A 40 -15.71 -6.53 -0.10
N ALA A 41 -14.81 -6.25 0.86
CA ALA A 41 -14.28 -4.90 1.05
C ALA A 41 -13.51 -4.40 -0.18
N ALA A 42 -12.66 -5.22 -0.79
CA ALA A 42 -11.95 -4.86 -2.02
C ALA A 42 -12.92 -4.55 -3.18
N ASP A 43 -13.97 -5.37 -3.33
CA ASP A 43 -14.97 -5.19 -4.38
C ASP A 43 -15.78 -3.90 -4.16
N ILE A 44 -16.16 -3.59 -2.90
CA ILE A 44 -16.85 -2.34 -2.54
C ILE A 44 -15.97 -1.12 -2.84
N ILE A 45 -14.69 -1.17 -2.47
CA ILE A 45 -13.77 -0.05 -2.67
C ILE A 45 -13.54 0.17 -4.17
N ASN A 46 -13.27 -0.88 -4.95
CA ASN A 46 -13.09 -0.75 -6.39
C ASN A 46 -14.38 -0.28 -7.10
N LYS A 47 -15.56 -0.71 -6.64
CA LYS A 47 -16.83 -0.22 -7.15
C LYS A 47 -17.05 1.27 -6.85
N THR A 48 -16.61 1.75 -5.68
CA THR A 48 -16.86 3.12 -5.21
C THR A 48 -15.84 4.12 -5.77
N PHE A 49 -14.56 3.74 -5.80
CA PHE A 49 -13.44 4.65 -6.09
C PHE A 49 -12.78 4.41 -7.45
N GLY A 50 -13.24 3.40 -8.20
CA GLY A 50 -12.74 3.06 -9.52
C GLY A 50 -12.09 1.68 -9.54
N GLU A 51 -12.26 0.97 -10.66
CA GLU A 51 -11.68 -0.35 -10.84
C GLU A 51 -10.15 -0.29 -10.69
N GLY A 52 -9.60 -1.21 -9.91
CA GLY A 52 -8.16 -1.24 -9.66
C GLY A 52 -7.64 -0.26 -8.60
N THR A 53 -8.52 0.47 -7.88
CA THR A 53 -8.12 1.29 -6.72
C THR A 53 -7.31 0.48 -5.71
N VAL A 54 -7.69 -0.79 -5.50
CA VAL A 54 -7.04 -1.67 -4.53
C VAL A 54 -7.08 -3.12 -5.00
N HIS A 55 -5.97 -3.83 -4.77
CA HIS A 55 -5.89 -5.27 -4.95
C HIS A 55 -6.39 -6.03 -3.70
N ARG A 56 -7.05 -7.18 -3.91
CA ARG A 56 -7.57 -8.03 -2.81
C ARG A 56 -6.48 -8.44 -1.81
N SER A 57 -5.26 -8.71 -2.27
CA SER A 57 -4.13 -9.05 -1.38
C SER A 57 -3.73 -7.89 -0.46
N ALA A 58 -3.83 -6.65 -0.93
CA ALA A 58 -3.55 -5.48 -0.11
C ALA A 58 -4.55 -5.35 1.03
N VAL A 59 -5.86 -5.52 0.76
CA VAL A 59 -6.90 -5.55 1.80
C VAL A 59 -6.65 -6.67 2.80
N SER A 60 -6.34 -7.88 2.32
CA SER A 60 -6.05 -9.02 3.19
C SER A 60 -4.86 -8.76 4.12
N ASN A 61 -3.79 -8.15 3.62
CA ASN A 61 -2.63 -7.81 4.43
C ASN A 61 -2.96 -6.77 5.51
N TRP A 62 -3.75 -5.75 5.18
CA TRP A 62 -4.23 -4.77 6.17
C TRP A 62 -5.13 -5.42 7.22
N TYR A 63 -6.01 -6.32 6.82
CA TYR A 63 -6.88 -7.05 7.75
C TYR A 63 -6.08 -7.91 8.73
N LYS A 64 -5.04 -8.61 8.26
CA LYS A 64 -4.13 -9.38 9.14
C LYS A 64 -3.44 -8.48 10.15
N ARG A 65 -2.96 -7.31 9.70
CA ARG A 65 -2.32 -6.31 10.55
C ARG A 65 -3.27 -5.78 11.63
N PHE A 66 -4.50 -5.42 11.25
CA PHE A 66 -5.53 -4.98 12.20
C PHE A 66 -5.94 -6.09 13.17
N ALA A 67 -6.04 -7.34 12.70
CA ALA A 67 -6.30 -8.50 13.56
C ALA A 67 -5.17 -8.77 14.56
N ALA A 68 -3.93 -8.40 14.23
CA ALA A 68 -2.79 -8.46 15.14
C ALA A 68 -2.74 -7.30 16.15
N GLY A 69 -3.73 -6.39 16.13
CA GLY A 69 -3.85 -5.25 17.05
C GLY A 69 -3.16 -3.97 16.58
N ASP A 70 -2.41 -4.00 15.47
CA ASP A 70 -1.81 -2.80 14.90
C ASP A 70 -2.82 -2.09 13.99
N THR A 71 -3.49 -1.07 14.55
CA THR A 71 -4.45 -0.23 13.82
C THR A 71 -3.84 1.06 13.27
N SER A 72 -2.51 1.19 13.25
CA SER A 72 -1.88 2.38 12.69
C SER A 72 -2.00 2.39 11.16
N LEU A 73 -2.35 3.56 10.61
CA LEU A 73 -2.60 3.74 9.17
C LEU A 73 -1.36 4.18 8.39
N GLY A 74 -0.27 4.50 9.11
CA GLY A 74 1.02 4.81 8.52
C GLY A 74 1.66 3.59 7.85
N ASP A 75 2.58 3.87 6.93
CA ASP A 75 3.58 2.87 6.60
C ASP A 75 4.44 2.64 7.84
N ASN A 76 4.77 1.38 8.12
CA ASN A 76 5.87 1.11 9.03
C ASN A 76 7.11 1.74 8.43
N GLU A 77 7.98 2.26 9.30
CA GLU A 77 9.31 2.69 8.90
C GLU A 77 9.91 1.55 8.08
N ARG A 78 10.31 1.84 6.83
CA ARG A 78 10.90 0.82 5.98
C ARG A 78 12.13 0.32 6.73
N SER A 79 12.17 -0.97 7.04
CA SER A 79 13.42 -1.64 7.40
C SER A 79 14.31 -1.65 6.16
N GLY A 80 14.92 -0.50 5.87
CA GLY A 80 16.01 -0.40 4.94
C GLY A 80 17.19 -1.18 5.50
N ARG A 81 17.99 -1.76 4.61
CA ARG A 81 19.34 -2.22 4.96
C ARG A 81 20.06 -1.05 5.65
N PRO A 82 20.62 -1.21 6.86
CA PRO A 82 21.45 -0.19 7.46
C PRO A 82 22.50 0.21 6.43
N ARG A 83 22.67 1.51 6.17
CA ARG A 83 23.82 1.98 5.40
C ARG A 83 25.03 1.81 6.32
N THR A 84 25.78 0.74 6.11
CA THR A 84 27.16 0.63 6.59
C THR A 84 27.98 1.60 5.75
N THR A 85 27.97 2.88 6.13
CA THR A 85 29.07 3.76 5.78
C THR A 85 29.94 3.78 7.02
N ASP A 86 31.06 3.05 6.97
CA ASP A 86 32.14 3.26 7.91
C ASP A 86 32.75 4.62 7.57
N ASP A 87 32.27 5.69 8.23
CA ASP A 87 32.77 7.06 8.04
C ASP A 87 34.22 7.22 8.56
N ASP A 88 34.81 6.18 9.18
CA ASP A 88 36.16 6.19 9.74
C ASP A 88 37.29 6.07 8.70
N GLU A 89 37.00 5.78 7.43
CA GLU A 89 38.04 5.68 6.39
C GLU A 89 38.34 7.02 5.67
N LEU A 90 37.52 8.05 5.86
CA LEU A 90 37.65 9.33 5.13
C LEU A 90 38.60 10.37 5.78
N LEU A 91 39.23 10.05 6.92
CA LEU A 91 40.17 10.95 7.64
C LEU A 91 41.65 10.56 7.49
N ARG A 92 42.02 9.71 6.53
CA ARG A 92 43.44 9.35 6.26
C ARG A 92 43.82 9.39 4.78
N ALA A 93 43.62 10.52 4.12
CA ALA A 93 44.29 10.84 2.86
C ALA A 93 44.94 12.22 2.93
#